data_AF-A0A850G5R1-F1
#
_entry.id   AF-A0A850G5R1-F1
#
_cell.length_a   1.000
_cell.length_b   1.000
_cell.length_c   1.000
_cell.angle_alpha   90.00
_cell.angle_beta   90.00
_cell.angle_gamma   90.00
#
_symmetry.space_group_name_H-M   'P 1'
#
loop_
_entity.id
_entity.type
_entity.pdbx_description
1 polymer ?
#
loop_
_entity_poly.entity_id
_entity_poly.type
_entity_poly.pdbx_seq_one_letter_code
_entity_poly.pdbx_strand_id
1 'polypeptide(L)'
;MHGLRRSPPLITLAVLASLSSCASEEQGNDAAQPLAQEDGPRALAEQICASLFACACTTHSYADEATCINEQVAVIEPYIAAGKGWNEDCAGELLWTWQRWGCAPFEEALELAPRLYGVCSLFYGTIPAGETCEYDTQWYSPCARGLTCQDNLCAPAPALPVRVGERCWGLLPCEEGAYCHRGSEATYTCQPLPVLGDACDPGLNFDCGNTGELMCDIDSLTCQPAPGEGESCEETFTCGPELYCDGGLGLTCQPTRTLGEGCSTSAVCAGSASCVGNTCVADPALACNLVY
;
A
#
# COMPACT_ATOMS: atom_id res chain seq x y z
N MET A 1 8.88 15.84 77.75
CA MET A 1 10.00 14.96 77.38
C MET A 1 9.83 14.54 75.94
N HIS A 2 10.86 14.78 75.15
CA HIS A 2 10.90 14.62 73.70
C HIS A 2 10.79 13.16 73.25
N GLY A 3 10.18 12.95 72.08
CA GLY A 3 10.15 11.68 71.38
C GLY A 3 9.79 11.86 69.91
N LEU A 4 10.68 12.53 69.16
CA LEU A 4 10.67 12.60 67.70
C LEU A 4 10.63 11.18 67.09
N ARG A 5 9.65 10.90 66.22
CA ARG A 5 9.76 9.79 65.26
C ARG A 5 9.47 10.26 63.84
N ARG A 6 10.59 10.30 63.13
CA ARG A 6 10.89 10.44 61.70
C ARG A 6 9.83 9.86 60.76
N SER A 7 9.45 10.67 59.77
CA SER A 7 8.89 10.24 58.49
C SER A 7 10.00 9.65 57.59
N PRO A 8 9.70 8.65 56.75
CA PRO A 8 10.40 8.41 55.49
C PRO A 8 9.47 8.72 54.27
N PRO A 9 10.04 8.81 53.06
CA PRO A 9 9.76 9.90 52.13
C PRO A 9 8.68 9.61 51.08
N LEU A 10 8.12 10.70 50.53
CA LEU A 10 7.40 10.73 49.26
C LEU A 10 8.25 10.06 48.17
N ILE A 11 7.71 9.01 47.56
CA ILE A 11 8.20 8.48 46.28
C ILE A 11 7.65 9.41 45.20
N THR A 12 8.50 10.31 44.71
CA THR A 12 8.25 11.08 43.50
C THR A 12 8.30 10.12 42.31
N LEU A 13 7.15 9.66 41.83
CA LEU A 13 7.05 9.02 40.51
C LEU A 13 7.36 10.11 39.47
N ALA A 14 8.62 10.17 39.04
CA ALA A 14 8.98 10.82 37.80
C ALA A 14 8.50 9.92 36.66
N VAL A 15 7.33 10.22 36.12
CA VAL A 15 6.92 9.72 34.81
C VAL A 15 7.83 10.40 33.80
N LEU A 16 8.98 9.78 33.54
CA LEU A 16 9.76 10.06 32.34
C LEU A 16 8.90 9.56 31.18
N ALA A 17 8.12 10.48 30.60
CA ALA A 17 7.64 10.33 29.24
C ALA A 17 8.89 10.28 28.36
N SER A 18 9.42 9.08 28.15
CA SER A 18 10.32 8.79 27.06
C SER A 18 9.53 9.03 25.78
N LEU A 19 9.55 10.27 25.31
CA LEU A 19 9.38 10.60 23.90
C LEU A 19 10.53 9.90 23.18
N SER A 20 10.36 8.60 22.94
CA SER A 20 11.10 7.90 21.89
C SER A 20 10.70 8.59 20.61
N SER A 21 11.47 9.61 20.24
CA SER A 21 11.49 10.07 18.86
C SER A 21 11.70 8.81 18.03
N CYS A 22 10.72 8.46 17.19
CA CYS A 22 10.95 7.65 16.02
C CYS A 22 11.92 8.45 15.14
N ALA A 23 13.19 8.50 15.55
CA ALA A 23 14.26 8.80 14.63
C ALA A 23 14.21 7.60 13.70
N SER A 24 13.55 7.77 12.56
CA SER A 24 13.80 6.90 11.42
C SER A 24 15.30 6.99 11.19
N GLU A 25 16.06 6.04 11.74
CA GLU A 25 17.35 5.69 11.17
C GLU A 25 17.08 5.61 9.68
N GLU A 26 17.86 6.34 8.87
CA GLU A 26 17.83 6.18 7.43
C GLU A 26 18.03 4.69 7.16
N GLN A 27 16.92 3.96 6.99
CA GLN A 27 16.95 2.55 6.65
C GLN A 27 17.66 2.55 5.31
N GLY A 28 18.92 2.10 5.36
CA GLY A 28 19.78 2.00 4.19
C GLY A 28 18.97 1.34 3.08
N ASN A 29 19.20 1.78 1.86
CA ASN A 29 18.53 1.23 0.69
C ASN A 29 19.08 -0.18 0.36
N ASP A 30 19.19 -1.02 1.39
CA ASP A 30 19.72 -2.36 1.35
C ASP A 30 18.71 -3.22 0.61
N ALA A 31 19.18 -4.00 -0.35
CA ALA A 31 18.35 -4.95 -1.07
C ALA A 31 17.80 -6.03 -0.12
N ALA A 32 16.60 -6.54 -0.42
CA ALA A 32 16.02 -7.63 0.35
C ALA A 32 16.97 -8.84 0.41
N GLN A 33 17.01 -9.50 1.56
CA GLN A 33 17.82 -10.70 1.76
C GLN A 33 16.93 -11.93 1.67
N PRO A 34 17.35 -13.01 0.98
CA PRO A 34 16.60 -14.25 0.95
C PRO A 34 16.33 -14.78 2.36
N LEU A 35 15.10 -15.25 2.59
CA LEU A 35 14.66 -15.73 3.89
C LEU A 35 14.51 -17.26 3.85
N ALA A 36 15.39 -17.96 4.57
CA ALA A 36 15.45 -19.42 4.59
C ALA A 36 14.14 -20.05 5.08
N GLN A 37 13.80 -21.23 4.58
CA GLN A 37 12.55 -21.92 4.91
C GLN A 37 12.37 -22.18 6.43
N GLU A 38 13.46 -22.42 7.14
CA GLU A 38 13.44 -22.72 8.59
C GLU A 38 13.08 -21.51 9.46
N ASP A 39 13.48 -20.31 9.04
CA ASP A 39 13.20 -19.06 9.75
C ASP A 39 11.96 -18.33 9.18
N GLY A 40 11.63 -18.63 7.92
CA GLY A 40 10.66 -17.89 7.12
C GLY A 40 9.27 -17.73 7.72
N PRO A 41 8.58 -18.82 8.09
CA PRO A 41 7.24 -18.73 8.68
C PRO A 41 7.20 -17.85 9.91
N ARG A 42 8.18 -18.00 10.82
CA ARG A 42 8.24 -17.24 12.06
C ARG A 42 8.51 -15.77 11.78
N ALA A 43 9.52 -15.45 10.98
CA ALA A 43 9.89 -14.07 10.68
C ALA A 43 8.78 -13.30 9.95
N LEU A 44 8.09 -13.92 8.99
CA LEU A 44 6.94 -13.31 8.32
C LEU A 44 5.78 -13.07 9.29
N ALA A 45 5.47 -14.06 10.13
CA ALA A 45 4.42 -13.94 11.14
C ALA A 45 4.73 -12.85 12.18
N GLU A 46 5.99 -12.75 12.62
CA GLU A 46 6.47 -11.69 13.49
C GLU A 46 6.28 -10.32 12.86
N GLN A 47 6.64 -10.14 11.58
CA GLN A 47 6.44 -8.86 10.90
C GLN A 47 4.95 -8.49 10.76
N ILE A 48 4.11 -9.44 10.33
CA ILE A 48 2.66 -9.20 10.20
C ILE A 48 2.06 -8.79 11.55
N CYS A 49 2.37 -9.54 12.61
CA CYS A 49 1.81 -9.29 13.92
C CYS A 49 2.40 -8.04 14.58
N ALA A 50 3.69 -7.77 14.42
CA ALA A 50 4.31 -6.53 14.87
C ALA A 50 3.63 -5.32 14.22
N SER A 51 3.41 -5.34 12.89
CA SER A 51 2.65 -4.28 12.21
C SER A 51 1.23 -4.17 12.74
N LEU A 52 0.52 -5.29 12.91
CA LEU A 52 -0.86 -5.30 13.40
C LEU A 52 -1.00 -4.73 14.83
N PHE A 53 -0.04 -5.00 15.72
CA PHE A 53 -0.04 -4.49 17.10
C PHE A 53 0.56 -3.09 17.23
N ALA A 54 1.59 -2.75 16.44
CA ALA A 54 2.21 -1.43 16.47
C ALA A 54 1.34 -0.36 15.82
N CYS A 55 0.54 -0.75 14.82
CA CYS A 55 -0.24 0.16 13.98
C CYS A 55 -1.72 0.24 14.36
N ALA A 56 -2.08 -0.31 15.53
CA ALA A 56 -3.36 -0.41 16.26
C ALA A 56 -4.55 0.53 15.88
N CYS A 57 -4.89 0.63 14.60
CA CYS A 57 -6.06 1.33 14.09
C CYS A 57 -7.22 0.37 13.78
N THR A 58 -7.01 -0.94 13.89
CA THR A 58 -8.03 -1.96 13.73
C THR A 58 -8.17 -2.80 15.00
N THR A 59 -9.41 -3.18 15.31
CA THR A 59 -9.65 -4.20 16.34
C THR A 59 -9.23 -5.54 15.76
N HIS A 60 -8.24 -6.19 16.37
CA HIS A 60 -7.84 -7.55 16.01
C HIS A 60 -8.42 -8.56 17.00
N SER A 61 -8.63 -9.78 16.54
CA SER A 61 -9.16 -10.88 17.36
C SER A 61 -8.13 -11.52 18.29
N TYR A 62 -6.84 -11.23 18.10
CA TYR A 62 -5.76 -11.82 18.89
C TYR A 62 -5.70 -11.23 20.31
N ALA A 63 -5.46 -12.10 21.30
CA ALA A 63 -5.32 -11.68 22.70
C ALA A 63 -4.02 -10.92 22.96
N ASP A 64 -2.94 -11.33 22.29
CA ASP A 64 -1.61 -10.73 22.35
C ASP A 64 -0.82 -11.06 21.07
N GLU A 65 0.32 -10.40 20.90
CA GLU A 65 1.19 -10.55 19.73
C GLU A 65 1.72 -11.99 19.61
N ALA A 66 2.07 -12.62 20.73
CA ALA A 66 2.55 -14.00 20.73
C ALA A 66 1.50 -14.98 20.18
N THR A 67 0.23 -14.79 20.53
CA THR A 67 -0.91 -15.55 20.02
C THR A 67 -1.07 -15.32 18.51
N CYS A 68 -1.03 -14.06 18.08
CA CYS A 68 -1.05 -13.72 16.65
C CYS A 68 0.04 -14.46 15.88
N ILE A 69 1.29 -14.39 16.35
CA ILE A 69 2.41 -14.99 15.63
C ILE A 69 2.25 -16.50 15.53
N ASN A 70 1.86 -17.17 16.62
CA ASN A 70 1.66 -18.62 16.60
C ASN A 70 0.52 -19.03 15.64
N GLU A 71 -0.57 -18.28 15.60
CA GLU A 71 -1.67 -18.53 14.66
C GLU A 71 -1.24 -18.29 13.21
N GLN A 72 -0.48 -17.23 12.92
CA GLN A 72 0.05 -16.94 11.59
C GLN A 72 1.07 -17.99 11.12
N VAL A 73 1.96 -18.45 12.00
CA VAL A 73 2.85 -19.59 11.70
C VAL A 73 2.02 -20.84 11.34
N ALA A 74 0.95 -21.12 12.08
CA ALA A 74 0.07 -22.26 11.81
C ALA A 74 -0.69 -22.14 10.48
N VAL A 75 -0.83 -20.94 9.90
CA VAL A 75 -1.36 -20.74 8.54
C VAL A 75 -0.31 -21.11 7.48
N ILE A 76 0.97 -20.82 7.72
CA ILE A 76 2.07 -21.00 6.76
C ILE A 76 2.61 -22.44 6.77
N GLU A 77 2.79 -23.05 7.94
CA GLU A 77 3.39 -24.38 8.10
C GLU A 77 2.72 -25.51 7.29
N PRO A 78 1.38 -25.58 7.14
CA PRO A 78 0.73 -26.62 6.34
C PRO A 78 1.22 -26.69 4.89
N TYR A 79 1.62 -25.56 4.30
CA TYR A 79 2.16 -25.52 2.95
C TYR A 79 3.55 -26.16 2.88
N ILE A 80 4.39 -25.90 3.87
CA ILE A 80 5.72 -26.54 4.03
C ILE A 80 5.54 -28.04 4.26
N ALA A 81 4.66 -28.42 5.19
CA ALA A 81 4.40 -29.81 5.52
C ALA A 81 3.82 -30.61 4.34
N ALA A 82 3.08 -29.95 3.44
CA ALA A 82 2.61 -30.53 2.19
C ALA A 82 3.72 -30.74 1.13
N GLY A 83 4.97 -30.40 1.45
CA GLY A 83 6.12 -30.54 0.54
C GLY A 83 6.11 -29.55 -0.62
N LYS A 84 5.36 -28.43 -0.49
CA LYS A 84 5.41 -27.34 -1.47
C LYS A 84 6.79 -26.69 -1.37
N GLY A 85 7.35 -26.28 -2.50
CA GLY A 85 8.65 -25.63 -2.52
C GLY A 85 8.57 -24.24 -1.90
N TRP A 86 9.57 -23.88 -1.10
CA TRP A 86 9.70 -22.57 -0.48
C TRP A 86 10.53 -21.61 -1.34
N ASN A 87 10.02 -20.40 -1.54
CA ASN A 87 10.70 -19.37 -2.33
C ASN A 87 11.40 -18.35 -1.41
N GLU A 88 12.67 -18.63 -1.08
CA GLU A 88 13.46 -17.81 -0.14
C GLU A 88 13.60 -16.36 -0.59
N ASP A 89 13.82 -16.14 -1.90
CA ASP A 89 13.96 -14.80 -2.47
C ASP A 89 12.67 -14.00 -2.27
N CYS A 90 11.51 -14.61 -2.55
CA CYS A 90 10.21 -13.97 -2.36
C CYS A 90 9.83 -13.75 -0.91
N ALA A 91 10.17 -14.68 -0.04
CA ALA A 91 9.98 -14.52 1.39
C ALA A 91 10.80 -13.34 1.94
N GLY A 92 12.04 -13.18 1.44
CA GLY A 92 12.91 -12.05 1.73
C GLY A 92 12.35 -10.71 1.27
N GLU A 93 11.96 -10.63 -0.01
CA GLU A 93 11.36 -9.43 -0.61
C GLU A 93 10.07 -9.03 0.10
N LEU A 94 9.21 -10.00 0.46
CA LEU A 94 7.97 -9.71 1.19
C LEU A 94 8.24 -9.17 2.60
N LEU A 95 9.15 -9.79 3.34
CA LEU A 95 9.54 -9.33 4.67
C LEU A 95 10.11 -7.91 4.62
N TRP A 96 11.05 -7.68 3.70
CA TRP A 96 11.67 -6.36 3.47
C TRP A 96 10.63 -5.31 3.09
N THR A 97 9.69 -5.66 2.22
CA THR A 97 8.63 -4.74 1.77
C THR A 97 7.73 -4.34 2.93
N TRP A 98 7.27 -5.30 3.74
CA TRP A 98 6.43 -5.01 4.90
C TRP A 98 7.11 -4.14 5.95
N GLN A 99 8.41 -4.34 6.19
CA GLN A 99 9.19 -3.50 7.10
C GLN A 99 9.18 -2.03 6.69
N ARG A 100 9.23 -1.75 5.38
CA ARG A 100 9.25 -0.38 4.85
C ARG A 100 7.88 0.29 4.83
N TRP A 101 6.80 -0.47 4.75
CA TRP A 101 5.44 0.08 4.75
C TRP A 101 4.94 0.50 6.12
N GLY A 102 5.59 0.05 7.20
CA GLY A 102 5.28 0.45 8.56
C GLY A 102 3.82 0.17 8.92
N CYS A 103 3.00 1.22 8.97
CA CYS A 103 1.59 1.18 9.37
C CYS A 103 0.57 1.37 8.24
N ALA A 104 0.97 1.18 6.98
CA ALA A 104 0.00 0.99 5.92
C ALA A 104 -0.96 -0.16 6.32
N PRO A 105 -2.29 0.02 6.22
CA PRO A 105 -3.26 -1.02 6.57
C PRO A 105 -2.90 -2.32 5.86
N PHE A 106 -3.06 -3.47 6.53
CA PHE A 106 -2.69 -4.77 5.93
C PHE A 106 -3.42 -5.00 4.62
N GLU A 107 -4.65 -4.52 4.45
CA GLU A 107 -5.37 -4.56 3.18
C GLU A 107 -4.69 -3.71 2.09
N GLU A 108 -4.27 -2.49 2.40
CA GLU A 108 -3.56 -1.61 1.45
C GLU A 108 -2.15 -2.16 1.15
N ALA A 109 -1.47 -2.68 2.17
CA ALA A 109 -0.24 -3.45 2.01
C ALA A 109 -0.48 -4.70 1.15
N LEU A 110 -1.60 -5.41 1.30
CA LEU A 110 -1.97 -6.55 0.47
C LEU A 110 -2.42 -6.15 -0.94
N GLU A 111 -2.90 -4.92 -1.16
CA GLU A 111 -3.23 -4.30 -2.46
C GLU A 111 -2.02 -3.69 -3.16
N LEU A 112 -0.97 -3.34 -2.40
CA LEU A 112 0.36 -2.97 -2.90
C LEU A 112 1.31 -4.18 -3.02
N ALA A 113 1.12 -5.24 -2.23
CA ALA A 113 1.78 -6.55 -2.31
C ALA A 113 1.20 -7.59 -3.30
N PRO A 114 0.11 -7.40 -4.07
CA PRO A 114 -0.24 -8.30 -5.18
C PRO A 114 0.88 -8.31 -6.22
N ARG A 115 1.68 -7.23 -6.26
CA ARG A 115 3.00 -7.14 -6.90
C ARG A 115 3.89 -8.33 -6.56
N LEU A 116 3.79 -8.84 -5.34
CA LEU A 116 4.52 -9.98 -4.82
C LEU A 116 3.70 -11.28 -4.89
N TYR A 117 2.38 -11.31 -4.70
CA TYR A 117 1.68 -12.62 -4.65
C TYR A 117 1.56 -13.33 -6.00
N GLY A 118 1.30 -12.58 -7.08
CA GLY A 118 1.17 -13.14 -8.43
C GLY A 118 2.51 -13.38 -9.14
N VAL A 119 3.58 -12.69 -8.73
CA VAL A 119 4.91 -12.79 -9.36
C VAL A 119 5.90 -13.53 -8.45
N CYS A 120 5.72 -13.41 -7.15
CA CYS A 120 6.61 -13.83 -6.09
C CYS A 120 5.87 -14.69 -5.04
N SER A 121 5.19 -15.75 -5.49
CA SER A 121 4.49 -16.66 -4.58
C SER A 121 5.47 -17.29 -3.58
N LEU A 122 5.13 -17.23 -2.30
CA LEU A 122 5.91 -17.80 -1.19
C LEU A 122 6.11 -19.31 -1.35
N PHE A 123 5.09 -19.97 -1.88
CA PHE A 123 5.12 -21.39 -2.17
C PHE A 123 4.96 -21.65 -3.67
N TYR A 124 5.71 -22.62 -4.17
CA TYR A 124 5.57 -23.13 -5.54
C TYR A 124 5.29 -24.63 -5.54
N GLY A 125 4.62 -25.09 -6.60
CA GLY A 125 4.29 -26.49 -6.83
C GLY A 125 5.27 -27.13 -7.81
N THR A 126 4.74 -28.01 -8.67
CA THR A 126 5.56 -28.81 -9.59
C THR A 126 5.04 -28.81 -11.02
N ILE A 127 3.95 -28.08 -11.30
CA ILE A 127 3.38 -28.03 -12.66
C ILE A 127 4.37 -27.29 -13.58
N PRO A 128 4.85 -27.93 -14.66
CA PRO A 128 5.84 -27.31 -15.56
C PRO A 128 5.20 -26.24 -16.44
N ALA A 129 6.04 -25.45 -17.14
CA ALA A 129 5.56 -24.39 -18.01
C ALA A 129 4.67 -24.91 -19.15
N GLY A 130 3.60 -24.18 -19.47
CA GLY A 130 2.63 -24.49 -20.50
C GLY A 130 1.51 -25.44 -20.08
N GLU A 131 1.59 -26.06 -18.90
CA GLU A 131 0.55 -26.93 -18.37
C GLU A 131 -0.53 -26.14 -17.62
N THR A 132 -1.73 -26.72 -17.56
CA THR A 132 -2.86 -26.06 -16.90
C THR A 132 -2.69 -25.96 -15.40
N CYS A 133 -3.07 -24.82 -14.84
CA CYS A 133 -3.02 -24.54 -13.41
C CYS A 133 -4.32 -23.88 -12.94
N GLU A 134 -4.59 -23.98 -11.65
CA GLU A 134 -5.71 -23.32 -10.98
C GLU A 134 -5.17 -22.68 -9.70
N TYR A 135 -5.49 -21.40 -9.48
CA TYR A 135 -5.14 -20.74 -8.23
C TYR A 135 -5.99 -21.30 -7.11
N ASP A 136 -5.33 -21.88 -6.12
CA ASP A 136 -5.96 -22.37 -4.90
C ASP A 136 -5.98 -21.25 -3.84
N THR A 137 -4.83 -20.59 -3.60
CA THR A 137 -4.69 -19.55 -2.58
C THR A 137 -3.67 -18.49 -2.99
N GLN A 138 -3.75 -17.29 -2.41
CA GLN A 138 -2.86 -16.17 -2.72
C GLN A 138 -1.38 -16.40 -2.37
N TRP A 139 -1.05 -17.38 -1.54
CA TRP A 139 0.33 -17.66 -1.08
C TRP A 139 1.04 -18.73 -1.91
N TYR A 140 0.30 -19.43 -2.78
CA TYR A 140 0.75 -20.65 -3.44
C TYR A 140 0.48 -20.60 -4.94
N SER A 141 1.56 -20.72 -5.71
CA SER A 141 1.49 -21.06 -7.13
C SER A 141 1.61 -22.58 -7.29
N PRO A 142 0.70 -23.28 -7.99
CA PRO A 142 0.85 -24.70 -8.27
C PRO A 142 1.97 -24.99 -9.28
N CYS A 143 2.49 -23.94 -9.93
CA CYS A 143 3.54 -24.03 -10.94
C CYS A 143 4.91 -24.27 -10.29
N ALA A 144 5.83 -24.85 -11.07
CA ALA A 144 7.22 -25.06 -10.65
C ALA A 144 7.94 -23.74 -10.33
N ARG A 145 9.10 -23.82 -9.67
CA ARG A 145 9.90 -22.65 -9.28
C ARG A 145 10.14 -21.70 -10.48
N GLY A 146 9.92 -20.40 -10.25
CA GLY A 146 10.08 -19.36 -11.26
C GLY A 146 8.91 -19.23 -12.24
N LEU A 147 7.84 -20.01 -12.05
CA LEU A 147 6.61 -19.94 -12.83
C LEU A 147 5.44 -19.43 -11.98
N THR A 148 4.52 -18.72 -12.62
CA THR A 148 3.26 -18.28 -12.06
C THR A 148 2.09 -18.84 -12.86
N CYS A 149 0.94 -19.01 -12.22
CA CYS A 149 -0.27 -19.40 -12.92
C CYS A 149 -0.87 -18.18 -13.63
N GLN A 150 -0.93 -18.23 -14.97
CA GLN A 150 -1.37 -17.14 -15.82
C GLN A 150 -2.32 -17.68 -16.88
N ASP A 151 -3.54 -17.15 -16.94
CA ASP A 151 -4.60 -17.66 -17.84
C ASP A 151 -4.82 -19.17 -17.73
N ASN A 152 -4.78 -19.67 -16.50
CA ASN A 152 -4.84 -21.11 -16.22
C ASN A 152 -3.70 -21.91 -16.83
N LEU A 153 -2.56 -21.29 -17.16
CA LEU A 153 -1.34 -21.95 -17.63
C LEU A 153 -0.13 -21.53 -16.79
N CYS A 154 0.77 -22.46 -16.50
CA CYS A 154 2.03 -22.11 -15.84
C CYS A 154 2.95 -21.38 -16.83
N ALA A 155 3.27 -20.13 -16.58
CA ALA A 155 4.17 -19.32 -17.40
C ALA A 155 5.29 -18.73 -16.54
N PRO A 156 6.45 -18.34 -17.13
CA PRO A 156 7.47 -17.61 -16.39
C PRO A 156 6.87 -16.39 -15.68
N ALA A 157 7.23 -16.19 -14.42
CA ALA A 157 6.88 -14.97 -13.73
C ALA A 157 7.48 -13.77 -14.51
N PRO A 158 6.72 -12.68 -14.72
CA PRO A 158 7.23 -11.53 -15.46
C PRO A 158 8.36 -10.90 -14.67
N ALA A 159 9.36 -10.38 -15.39
CA ALA A 159 10.35 -9.53 -14.76
C ALA A 159 9.64 -8.26 -14.23
N LEU A 160 10.01 -7.82 -13.04
CA LEU A 160 9.53 -6.56 -12.49
C LEU A 160 10.64 -5.50 -12.55
N PRO A 161 10.28 -4.23 -12.87
CA PRO A 161 8.96 -3.81 -13.34
C PRO A 161 8.65 -4.36 -14.76
N VAL A 162 7.36 -4.49 -15.09
CA VAL A 162 6.91 -5.04 -16.38
C VAL A 162 7.17 -4.02 -17.49
N ARG A 163 7.79 -4.44 -18.60
CA ARG A 163 8.16 -3.50 -19.68
C ARG A 163 6.95 -3.06 -20.49
N VAL A 164 7.03 -1.88 -21.11
CA VAL A 164 6.02 -1.44 -22.08
C VAL A 164 5.82 -2.50 -23.18
N GLY A 165 4.55 -2.81 -23.46
CA GLY A 165 4.12 -3.82 -24.42
C GLY A 165 3.98 -5.23 -23.83
N GLU A 166 4.54 -5.49 -22.65
CA GLU A 166 4.36 -6.75 -21.94
C GLU A 166 3.04 -6.76 -21.17
N ARG A 167 2.60 -7.97 -20.81
CA ARG A 167 1.38 -8.16 -20.06
C ARG A 167 1.57 -7.82 -18.59
N CYS A 168 0.70 -6.97 -18.07
CA CYS A 168 0.60 -6.65 -16.66
C CYS A 168 -0.70 -7.22 -16.08
N TRP A 169 -0.93 -7.06 -14.77
CA TRP A 169 -2.15 -7.54 -14.11
C TRP A 169 -2.65 -6.54 -13.09
N GLY A 170 -3.22 -5.42 -13.55
CA GLY A 170 -3.88 -4.35 -12.77
C GLY A 170 -3.04 -3.62 -11.72
N LEU A 171 -2.27 -4.36 -10.94
CA LEU A 171 -1.54 -3.99 -9.74
C LEU A 171 -0.03 -4.19 -9.90
N LEU A 172 0.44 -4.93 -10.94
CA LEU A 172 1.87 -5.03 -11.24
C LEU A 172 2.41 -3.69 -11.73
N PRO A 173 3.55 -3.22 -11.18
CA PRO A 173 4.16 -1.98 -11.63
C PRO A 173 4.72 -2.22 -13.02
N CYS A 174 4.22 -1.45 -13.98
CA CYS A 174 4.94 -1.23 -15.21
C CYS A 174 6.22 -0.45 -14.92
N GLU A 175 7.17 -0.46 -15.85
CA GLU A 175 8.38 0.36 -15.74
C GLU A 175 8.04 1.84 -15.57
N GLU A 176 8.99 2.61 -15.03
CA GLU A 176 8.78 4.04 -14.77
C GLU A 176 8.30 4.75 -16.04
N GLY A 177 7.24 5.55 -15.92
CA GLY A 177 6.62 6.22 -17.07
C GLY A 177 5.61 5.36 -17.82
N ALA A 178 5.21 4.18 -17.31
CA ALA A 178 4.18 3.32 -17.88
C ALA A 178 3.06 2.98 -16.88
N TYR A 179 1.90 2.59 -17.39
CA TYR A 179 0.74 2.17 -16.62
C TYR A 179 0.12 0.89 -17.18
N CYS A 180 -0.66 0.18 -16.36
CA CYS A 180 -1.25 -1.09 -16.73
C CYS A 180 -2.62 -0.88 -17.41
N HIS A 181 -2.61 -0.74 -18.73
CA HIS A 181 -3.80 -0.49 -19.54
C HIS A 181 -4.65 -1.75 -19.71
N ARG A 182 -5.97 -1.65 -19.49
CA ARG A 182 -6.93 -2.72 -19.76
C ARG A 182 -7.42 -2.67 -21.21
N GLY A 183 -6.95 -3.60 -22.03
CA GLY A 183 -7.43 -3.75 -23.41
C GLY A 183 -8.83 -4.35 -23.54
N SER A 184 -9.30 -4.48 -24.80
CA SER A 184 -10.66 -4.89 -25.17
C SER A 184 -11.05 -6.33 -24.80
N GLU A 185 -10.08 -7.20 -24.48
CA GLU A 185 -10.30 -8.63 -24.17
C GLU A 185 -10.02 -8.97 -22.69
N ALA A 186 -10.12 -7.99 -21.78
CA ALA A 186 -9.70 -8.14 -20.38
C ALA A 186 -8.22 -8.56 -20.20
N THR A 187 -7.43 -8.42 -21.26
CA THR A 187 -5.98 -8.45 -21.20
C THR A 187 -5.50 -7.09 -20.69
N TYR A 188 -4.48 -7.11 -19.84
CA TYR A 188 -3.85 -5.89 -19.38
C TYR A 188 -2.43 -5.84 -19.94
N THR A 189 -2.02 -4.71 -20.50
CA THR A 189 -0.67 -4.53 -21.04
C THR A 189 -0.08 -3.23 -20.54
N CYS A 190 1.22 -3.24 -20.25
CA CYS A 190 1.90 -2.02 -19.91
C CYS A 190 1.96 -1.11 -21.14
N GLN A 191 1.47 0.11 -20.99
CA GLN A 191 1.55 1.15 -22.01
C GLN A 191 2.28 2.37 -21.44
N PRO A 192 2.96 3.17 -22.27
CA PRO A 192 3.48 4.45 -21.83
C PRO A 192 2.36 5.29 -21.21
N LEU A 193 2.67 6.04 -20.15
CA LEU A 193 1.74 7.04 -19.61
C LEU A 193 1.36 8.00 -20.75
N PRO A 194 0.05 8.27 -20.95
CA PRO A 194 -0.39 9.21 -21.98
C PRO A 194 0.23 10.58 -21.75
N VAL A 195 0.57 11.26 -22.84
CA VAL A 195 1.02 12.65 -22.81
C VAL A 195 -0.03 13.59 -23.39
N LEU A 196 0.21 14.90 -23.29
CA LEU A 196 -0.68 15.92 -23.82
C LEU A 196 -1.01 15.67 -25.30
N GLY A 197 -2.30 15.58 -25.62
CA GLY A 197 -2.84 15.34 -26.96
C GLY A 197 -3.00 13.87 -27.36
N ASP A 198 -2.52 12.92 -26.56
CA ASP A 198 -2.76 11.50 -26.80
C ASP A 198 -4.25 11.17 -26.66
N ALA A 199 -4.71 10.14 -27.38
CA ALA A 199 -6.07 9.65 -27.24
C ALA A 199 -6.29 9.01 -25.86
N CYS A 200 -7.47 9.22 -25.29
CA CYS A 200 -7.87 8.64 -24.01
C CYS A 200 -9.19 7.87 -24.14
N ASP A 201 -9.37 6.83 -23.32
CA ASP A 201 -10.59 6.02 -23.29
C ASP A 201 -11.46 6.40 -22.07
N PRO A 202 -12.63 7.03 -22.27
CA PRO A 202 -13.52 7.40 -21.17
C PRO A 202 -14.11 6.18 -20.44
N GLY A 203 -14.05 4.97 -21.02
CA GLY A 203 -14.48 3.73 -20.40
C GLY A 203 -13.50 3.16 -19.38
N LEU A 204 -12.27 3.67 -19.33
CA LEU A 204 -11.17 3.17 -18.49
C LEU A 204 -10.71 4.20 -17.45
N ASN A 205 -11.66 4.83 -16.75
CA ASN A 205 -11.42 5.84 -15.71
C ASN A 205 -10.73 7.14 -16.18
N PHE A 206 -10.90 7.55 -17.45
CA PHE A 206 -10.37 8.82 -17.96
C PHE A 206 -8.84 8.98 -17.78
N ASP A 207 -8.12 7.87 -17.86
CA ASP A 207 -6.73 7.79 -17.40
C ASP A 207 -5.77 8.46 -18.39
N CYS A 208 -5.47 9.73 -18.15
CA CYS A 208 -4.43 10.51 -18.86
C CYS A 208 -3.12 10.58 -18.07
N GLY A 209 -2.94 9.63 -17.16
CA GLY A 209 -1.79 9.53 -16.27
C GLY A 209 -2.17 9.76 -14.82
N ASN A 210 -1.53 8.97 -13.94
CA ASN A 210 -1.81 8.96 -12.50
C ASN A 210 -1.29 10.20 -11.73
N THR A 211 -0.77 11.22 -12.41
CA THR A 211 -0.21 12.42 -11.77
C THR A 211 -1.26 13.48 -11.45
N GLY A 212 -2.45 13.40 -12.06
CA GLY A 212 -3.48 14.44 -11.98
C GLY A 212 -3.15 15.69 -12.80
N GLU A 213 -2.04 15.70 -13.56
CA GLU A 213 -1.65 16.84 -14.41
C GLU A 213 -2.44 16.90 -15.73
N LEU A 214 -2.88 15.75 -16.21
CA LEU A 214 -3.66 15.60 -17.44
C LEU A 214 -5.00 14.93 -17.14
N MET A 215 -6.00 15.26 -17.94
CA MET A 215 -7.33 14.70 -17.88
C MET A 215 -7.85 14.37 -19.28
N CYS A 216 -8.72 13.37 -19.36
CA CYS A 216 -9.36 13.01 -20.61
C CYS A 216 -10.52 13.95 -20.91
N ASP A 217 -10.39 14.77 -21.95
CA ASP A 217 -11.47 15.64 -22.43
C ASP A 217 -12.54 14.80 -23.14
N ILE A 218 -13.79 14.89 -22.67
CA ILE A 218 -14.88 14.00 -23.13
C ILE A 218 -15.33 14.28 -24.56
N ASP A 219 -15.12 15.50 -25.06
CA ASP A 219 -15.55 15.92 -26.39
C ASP A 219 -14.53 15.54 -27.46
N SER A 220 -13.25 15.72 -27.18
CA SER A 220 -12.14 15.41 -28.08
C SER A 220 -11.60 13.99 -27.93
N LEU A 221 -11.88 13.32 -26.80
CA LEU A 221 -11.27 12.04 -26.40
C LEU A 221 -9.74 12.10 -26.43
N THR A 222 -9.18 13.22 -25.99
CA THR A 222 -7.74 13.44 -25.88
C THR A 222 -7.34 13.92 -24.50
N CYS A 223 -6.10 13.62 -24.11
CA CYS A 223 -5.51 14.10 -22.88
C CYS A 223 -5.20 15.59 -22.98
N GLN A 224 -5.78 16.38 -22.08
CA GLN A 224 -5.58 17.82 -21.96
C GLN A 224 -5.07 18.16 -20.57
N PRO A 225 -4.48 19.35 -20.35
CA PRO A 225 -4.08 19.78 -19.02
C PRO A 225 -5.31 19.83 -18.10
N ALA A 226 -5.16 19.35 -16.87
CA ALA A 226 -6.19 19.56 -15.86
C ALA A 226 -6.36 21.06 -15.56
N PRO A 227 -7.58 21.54 -15.22
CA PRO A 227 -7.81 22.95 -14.94
C PRO A 227 -6.91 23.44 -13.81
N GLY A 228 -6.27 24.57 -14.05
CA GLY A 228 -5.40 25.27 -13.10
C GLY A 228 -6.19 26.12 -12.11
N GLU A 229 -5.47 26.77 -11.19
CA GLU A 229 -6.08 27.63 -10.18
C GLU A 229 -6.96 28.73 -10.80
N GLY A 230 -8.20 28.82 -10.31
CA GLY A 230 -9.22 29.79 -10.77
C GLY A 230 -9.97 29.38 -12.04
N GLU A 231 -9.55 28.32 -12.74
CA GLU A 231 -10.27 27.80 -13.90
C GLU A 231 -11.50 26.97 -13.48
N SER A 232 -12.47 26.83 -14.37
CA SER A 232 -13.69 26.05 -14.11
C SER A 232 -13.37 24.55 -14.12
N CYS A 233 -13.95 23.83 -13.17
CA CYS A 233 -13.93 22.37 -13.05
C CYS A 233 -15.35 21.78 -13.07
N GLU A 234 -16.35 22.53 -13.57
CA GLU A 234 -17.76 22.12 -13.59
C GLU A 234 -18.00 20.82 -14.37
N GLU A 235 -17.25 20.58 -15.43
CA GLU A 235 -17.49 19.44 -16.32
C GLU A 235 -16.91 18.14 -15.77
N THR A 236 -15.79 18.22 -15.04
CA THR A 236 -14.98 17.03 -14.69
C THR A 236 -14.77 16.85 -13.20
N PHE A 237 -15.14 17.85 -12.39
CA PHE A 237 -14.98 17.86 -10.94
C PHE A 237 -13.54 17.54 -10.48
N THR A 238 -12.56 17.76 -11.36
CA THR A 238 -11.15 17.42 -11.16
C THR A 238 -10.30 18.65 -11.50
N CYS A 239 -9.22 18.82 -10.78
CA CYS A 239 -8.27 19.93 -10.94
C CYS A 239 -6.84 19.39 -11.02
N GLY A 240 -5.90 20.25 -11.40
CA GLY A 240 -4.47 19.92 -11.36
C GLY A 240 -3.97 19.50 -9.97
N PRO A 241 -2.73 19.00 -9.88
CA PRO A 241 -2.14 18.55 -8.61
C PRO A 241 -2.20 19.63 -7.55
N GLU A 242 -2.44 19.23 -6.29
CA GLU A 242 -2.58 20.11 -5.11
C GLU A 242 -3.77 21.09 -5.14
N LEU A 243 -4.67 20.95 -6.12
CA LEU A 243 -5.91 21.73 -6.23
C LEU A 243 -7.15 20.85 -5.95
N TYR A 244 -8.26 21.48 -5.58
CA TYR A 244 -9.57 20.84 -5.47
C TYR A 244 -10.66 21.67 -6.15
N CYS A 245 -11.74 21.02 -6.59
CA CYS A 245 -12.87 21.68 -7.24
C CYS A 245 -13.85 22.25 -6.19
N ASP A 246 -13.88 23.57 -6.00
CA ASP A 246 -14.70 24.20 -4.97
C ASP A 246 -16.12 24.54 -5.47
N GLY A 247 -17.09 23.70 -5.11
CA GLY A 247 -18.51 23.93 -5.40
C GLY A 247 -19.10 25.19 -4.76
N GLY A 248 -18.48 25.73 -3.70
CA GLY A 248 -18.89 26.98 -3.06
C GLY A 248 -18.44 28.23 -3.81
N LEU A 249 -17.44 28.12 -4.69
CA LEU A 249 -16.88 29.22 -5.49
C LEU A 249 -17.18 29.04 -6.98
N GLY A 250 -18.35 28.50 -7.29
CA GLY A 250 -18.82 28.35 -8.68
C GLY A 250 -18.08 27.26 -9.45
N LEU A 251 -17.69 26.16 -8.79
CA LEU A 251 -16.97 25.04 -9.40
C LEU A 251 -15.66 25.51 -10.07
N THR A 252 -14.83 26.20 -9.29
CA THR A 252 -13.50 26.62 -9.71
C THR A 252 -12.42 25.88 -8.95
N CYS A 253 -11.28 25.65 -9.59
CA CYS A 253 -10.14 25.00 -8.96
C CYS A 253 -9.46 25.94 -7.96
N GLN A 254 -9.28 25.47 -6.74
CA GLN A 254 -8.70 26.22 -5.64
C GLN A 254 -7.53 25.45 -5.02
N PRO A 255 -6.52 26.14 -4.47
CA PRO A 255 -5.44 25.47 -3.75
C PRO A 255 -5.99 24.73 -2.54
N THR A 256 -5.47 23.52 -2.29
CA THR A 256 -5.75 22.79 -1.07
C THR A 256 -5.40 23.61 0.18
N ARG A 257 -6.19 23.44 1.24
CA ARG A 257 -6.08 24.24 2.46
C ARG A 257 -4.97 23.71 3.35
N THR A 258 -4.09 24.57 3.79
CA THR A 258 -2.97 24.21 4.68
C THR A 258 -3.43 24.11 6.13
N LEU A 259 -2.57 23.54 6.99
CA LEU A 259 -2.86 23.38 8.41
C LEU A 259 -3.22 24.71 9.09
N GLY A 260 -4.35 24.72 9.80
CA GLY A 260 -4.89 25.89 10.49
C GLY A 260 -5.80 26.76 9.64
N GLU A 261 -5.88 26.53 8.32
CA GLU A 261 -6.81 27.27 7.45
C GLU A 261 -8.25 26.76 7.59
N GLY A 262 -9.19 27.66 7.28
CA GLY A 262 -10.61 27.33 7.26
C GLY A 262 -10.94 26.34 6.15
N CYS A 263 -11.73 25.32 6.48
CA CYS A 263 -12.24 24.35 5.53
C CYS A 263 -13.77 24.22 5.65
N SER A 264 -14.41 23.66 4.63
CA SER A 264 -15.82 23.36 4.57
C SER A 264 -16.01 21.89 4.16
N THR A 265 -17.26 21.42 4.06
CA THR A 265 -17.56 20.07 3.55
C THR A 265 -17.09 19.83 2.11
N SER A 266 -16.79 20.89 1.36
CA SER A 266 -16.30 20.83 -0.02
C SER A 266 -14.83 21.26 -0.16
N ALA A 267 -14.19 21.73 0.92
CA ALA A 267 -12.79 22.12 0.87
C ALA A 267 -11.88 20.96 1.30
N VAL A 268 -10.86 20.70 0.51
CA VAL A 268 -9.89 19.63 0.77
C VAL A 268 -8.66 20.22 1.46
N CYS A 269 -8.25 19.62 2.57
CA CYS A 269 -7.01 19.96 3.25
C CYS A 269 -5.81 19.31 2.53
N ALA A 270 -4.67 19.99 2.52
CA ALA A 270 -3.46 19.51 1.86
C ALA A 270 -2.80 18.36 2.66
N GLY A 271 -2.23 17.39 1.93
CA GLY A 271 -1.49 16.27 2.52
C GLY A 271 -2.36 15.37 3.42
N SER A 272 -1.77 14.87 4.50
CA SER A 272 -2.45 14.09 5.56
C SER A 272 -3.09 15.01 6.60
N ALA A 273 -4.11 15.75 6.18
CA ALA A 273 -4.90 16.63 7.02
C ALA A 273 -6.40 16.43 6.78
N SER A 274 -7.19 16.57 7.85
CA SER A 274 -8.64 16.46 7.82
C SER A 274 -9.32 17.77 8.21
N CYS A 275 -10.51 18.00 7.66
CA CYS A 275 -11.34 19.13 8.05
C CYS A 275 -12.10 18.85 9.36
N VAL A 276 -11.57 19.32 10.49
CA VAL A 276 -12.21 19.14 11.82
C VAL A 276 -12.66 20.50 12.36
N GLY A 277 -13.97 20.66 12.55
CA GLY A 277 -14.53 21.90 13.08
C GLY A 277 -14.31 23.12 12.17
N ASN A 278 -14.37 22.91 10.84
CA ASN A 278 -14.06 23.92 9.82
C ASN A 278 -12.61 24.43 9.85
N THR A 279 -11.67 23.65 10.37
CA THR A 279 -10.24 23.96 10.29
C THR A 279 -9.49 22.73 9.83
N CYS A 280 -8.54 22.92 8.92
CA CYS A 280 -7.61 21.87 8.55
C CYS A 280 -6.70 21.58 9.72
N VAL A 281 -6.89 20.43 10.34
CA VAL A 281 -6.01 19.93 11.37
C VAL A 281 -5.15 18.85 10.75
N ALA A 282 -3.91 18.74 11.20
CA ALA A 282 -3.10 17.60 10.83
C ALA A 282 -3.91 16.38 11.21
N ASP A 283 -3.99 15.41 10.30
CA ASP A 283 -4.48 14.11 10.73
C ASP A 283 -3.65 13.78 11.96
N PRO A 284 -4.28 13.31 13.04
CA PRO A 284 -3.49 12.76 14.10
C PRO A 284 -2.53 11.80 13.40
N ALA A 285 -1.23 11.88 13.71
CA ALA A 285 -0.36 10.77 13.39
C ALA A 285 -1.18 9.53 13.73
N LEU A 286 -1.12 8.47 12.93
CA LEU A 286 -1.79 7.21 13.24
C LEU A 286 -1.27 6.60 14.58
N ALA A 287 -0.97 7.39 15.62
CA ALA A 287 -1.35 7.19 17.00
C ALA A 287 -2.84 6.83 17.10
N CYS A 288 -3.13 5.60 16.67
CA CYS A 288 -4.01 4.65 17.32
C CYS A 288 -4.68 5.23 18.56
N ASN A 289 -5.94 5.67 18.43
CA ASN A 289 -6.75 6.28 19.47
C ASN A 289 -6.68 5.50 20.80
N LEU A 290 -5.82 5.92 21.73
CA LEU A 290 -5.92 5.59 23.15
C LEU A 290 -6.91 6.57 23.79
N VAL A 291 -8.20 6.38 23.55
CA VAL A 291 -9.24 6.96 24.43
C VAL A 291 -10.36 5.93 24.61
N TYR A 292 -10.27 5.19 25.71
CA TYR A 292 -11.44 4.68 26.44
C TYR A 292 -11.57 5.47 27.75
#